data_AF-E4LH30-F1
#
_entry.id   AF-E4LH30-F1
#
_cell.length_a   1.000
_cell.length_b   1.000
_cell.length_c   1.000
_cell.angle_alpha   90.00
_cell.angle_beta   90.00
_cell.angle_gamma   90.00
#
_symmetry.space_group_name_H-M   'P 1'
#
loop_
_entity.id
_entity.type
_entity.pdbx_description
1 polymer ?
#
loop_
_entity_poly.entity_id
_entity_poly.type
_entity_poly.pdbx_seq_one_letter_code
_entity_poly.pdbx_strand_id
1 'polypeptide(L)'
;MKAFEERSVRIQTLSPLHLGSGRAQVVLDAEIVHDDCGLPYFPAKRFKGLLYESAVEVAEMMDACGAAGDLRAEIDALFRHGTSGDAQIVVHDFHMEGAEKMREDWRRLLRDYPEILRTEDVLELYTTVRYQTKIDPETGTAADTSLRNLRLLKENVTFAGSIGLENPAPRHWGIIALALRNLRYAGGKRNRGFGKIKCTLENASDHATLVENTMKEMGLCNRSK
;
A
#
# COMPACT_ATOMS: atom_id res chain seq x y z
N MET A 1 17.12 13.18 -23.84
CA MET A 1 16.52 11.91 -23.38
C MET A 1 16.23 12.09 -21.90
N LYS A 2 14.98 11.91 -21.45
CA LYS A 2 14.66 11.99 -20.01
C LYS A 2 15.26 10.77 -19.31
N ALA A 3 15.91 10.96 -18.16
CA ALA A 3 16.43 9.84 -17.38
C ALA A 3 15.25 9.10 -16.73
N PHE A 4 15.29 7.78 -16.67
CA PHE A 4 14.30 6.97 -15.97
C PHE A 4 15.03 5.95 -15.11
N GLU A 5 14.68 5.91 -13.83
CA GLU A 5 15.23 4.96 -12.87
C GLU A 5 14.08 4.19 -12.23
N GLU A 6 14.24 2.90 -12.05
CA GLU A 6 13.23 2.04 -11.45
C GLU A 6 13.84 1.20 -10.33
N ARG A 7 13.08 1.03 -9.24
CA ARG A 7 13.46 0.17 -8.12
C ARG A 7 12.29 -0.69 -7.66
N SER A 8 12.58 -1.93 -7.30
CA SER A 8 11.60 -2.88 -6.79
C SER A 8 11.11 -2.46 -5.40
N VAL A 9 9.85 -2.74 -5.09
CA VAL A 9 9.24 -2.51 -3.78
C VAL A 9 8.39 -3.72 -3.40
N ARG A 10 8.46 -4.09 -2.11
CA ARG A 10 7.62 -5.11 -1.50
C ARG A 10 6.70 -4.52 -0.46
N ILE A 11 5.45 -4.99 -0.44
CA ILE A 11 4.41 -4.62 0.52
C ILE A 11 3.94 -5.91 1.18
N GLN A 12 4.23 -6.07 2.48
CA GLN A 12 3.79 -7.22 3.26
C GLN A 12 2.64 -6.82 4.18
N THR A 13 1.54 -7.58 4.16
CA THR A 13 0.48 -7.44 5.17
C THR A 13 0.92 -8.04 6.50
N LEU A 14 0.84 -7.25 7.57
CA LEU A 14 1.17 -7.66 8.94
C LEU A 14 -0.06 -7.80 9.84
N SER A 15 -1.22 -7.37 9.34
CA SER A 15 -2.53 -7.66 9.92
C SER A 15 -3.57 -7.73 8.80
N PRO A 16 -4.78 -8.24 9.06
CA PRO A 16 -5.81 -8.31 8.04
C PRO A 16 -6.09 -6.94 7.42
N LEU A 17 -6.13 -6.90 6.08
CA LEU A 17 -6.15 -5.64 5.33
C LEU A 17 -7.38 -5.56 4.43
N HIS A 18 -8.12 -4.46 4.52
CA HIS A 18 -9.18 -4.15 3.56
C HIS A 18 -8.65 -3.23 2.45
N LEU A 19 -8.35 -3.80 1.28
CA LEU A 19 -8.12 -3.05 0.05
C LEU A 19 -9.42 -3.04 -0.76
N GLY A 20 -10.34 -2.13 -0.38
CA GLY A 20 -11.66 -2.08 -0.99
C GLY A 20 -11.60 -1.87 -2.50
N SER A 21 -12.36 -2.62 -3.28
CA SER A 21 -12.46 -2.44 -4.73
C SER A 21 -13.31 -1.24 -5.14
N GLY A 22 -14.13 -0.72 -4.22
CA GLY A 22 -15.18 0.26 -4.51
C GLY A 22 -16.46 -0.39 -5.05
N ARG A 23 -16.50 -1.73 -5.15
CA ARG A 23 -17.69 -2.51 -5.51
C ARG A 23 -18.26 -3.17 -4.25
N ALA A 24 -19.59 -3.25 -4.18
CA ALA A 24 -20.33 -4.01 -3.17
C ALA A 24 -21.01 -5.21 -3.86
N GLN A 25 -21.10 -6.35 -3.17
CA GLN A 25 -21.89 -7.50 -3.61
C GLN A 25 -23.10 -7.70 -2.69
N VAL A 26 -24.11 -8.46 -3.13
CA VAL A 26 -25.38 -8.67 -2.40
C VAL A 26 -25.17 -9.21 -0.97
N VAL A 27 -24.07 -9.93 -0.71
CA VAL A 27 -23.75 -10.55 0.59
C VAL A 27 -22.57 -9.86 1.31
N LEU A 28 -21.79 -9.04 0.60
CA LEU A 28 -20.58 -8.37 1.09
C LEU A 28 -20.68 -6.86 0.90
N ASP A 29 -20.71 -6.13 2.02
CA ASP A 29 -20.81 -4.67 2.02
C ASP A 29 -19.55 -3.99 1.46
N ALA A 30 -18.40 -4.68 1.48
CA ALA A 30 -17.17 -4.21 0.87
C ALA A 30 -16.26 -5.36 0.41
N GLU A 31 -16.07 -5.43 -0.91
CA GLU A 31 -15.23 -6.42 -1.59
C GLU A 31 -13.76 -5.98 -1.66
N ILE A 32 -12.83 -6.93 -1.81
CA ILE A 32 -11.41 -6.59 -2.05
C ILE A 32 -11.08 -6.55 -3.55
N VAL A 33 -10.00 -5.85 -3.89
CA VAL A 33 -9.46 -5.84 -5.25
C VAL A 33 -8.80 -7.18 -5.58
N HIS A 34 -9.18 -7.76 -6.73
CA HIS A 34 -8.55 -8.94 -7.30
C HIS A 34 -8.65 -8.91 -8.83
N ASP A 35 -7.89 -9.77 -9.49
CA ASP A 35 -7.91 -9.94 -10.94
C ASP A 35 -8.97 -10.92 -11.42
N ASP A 36 -8.95 -11.23 -12.72
CA ASP A 36 -9.85 -12.16 -13.41
C ASP A 36 -9.82 -13.59 -12.85
N CYS A 37 -8.73 -13.98 -12.20
CA CYS A 37 -8.51 -15.31 -11.65
C CYS A 37 -8.79 -15.38 -10.15
N GLY A 38 -9.09 -14.23 -9.50
CA GLY A 38 -9.34 -14.16 -8.07
C GLY A 38 -8.09 -13.89 -7.25
N LEU A 39 -6.94 -13.61 -7.89
CA LEU A 39 -5.72 -13.24 -7.18
C LEU A 39 -5.79 -11.76 -6.74
N PRO A 40 -5.62 -11.47 -5.44
CA PRO A 40 -5.53 -10.10 -4.97
C PRO A 40 -4.34 -9.34 -5.58
N TYR A 41 -4.48 -8.02 -5.73
CA TYR A 41 -3.38 -7.13 -6.08
C TYR A 41 -3.50 -5.80 -5.32
N PHE A 42 -2.39 -5.06 -5.19
CA PHE A 42 -2.35 -3.74 -4.57
C PHE A 42 -2.33 -2.66 -5.66
N PRO A 43 -3.42 -1.90 -5.87
CA PRO A 43 -3.49 -0.97 -6.98
C PRO A 43 -2.54 0.23 -6.84
N ALA A 44 -1.89 0.56 -7.94
CA ALA A 44 -0.89 1.61 -8.10
C ALA A 44 -1.36 2.95 -7.56
N LYS A 45 -2.57 3.36 -7.95
CA LYS A 45 -3.15 4.66 -7.55
C LYS A 45 -3.33 4.75 -6.03
N ARG A 46 -3.75 3.66 -5.38
CA ARG A 46 -3.91 3.63 -3.92
C ARG A 46 -2.56 3.69 -3.23
N PHE A 47 -1.59 2.91 -3.72
CA PHE A 47 -0.25 2.93 -3.18
C PHE A 47 0.42 4.30 -3.32
N LYS A 48 0.35 4.92 -4.52
CA LYS A 48 0.87 6.26 -4.78
C LYS A 48 0.24 7.30 -3.84
N GLY A 49 -1.07 7.22 -3.59
CA GLY A 49 -1.75 8.09 -2.63
C GLY A 49 -1.25 7.87 -1.20
N LEU A 50 -1.17 6.63 -0.73
CA LEU A 50 -0.65 6.32 0.61
C LEU A 50 0.81 6.78 0.79
N LEU A 51 1.62 6.63 -0.25
CA LEU A 51 3.02 7.04 -0.24
C LEU A 51 3.14 8.57 -0.23
N TYR A 52 2.28 9.28 -0.96
CA TYR A 52 2.22 10.75 -0.92
C TYR A 52 1.89 11.26 0.48
N GLU A 53 0.80 10.77 1.08
CA GLU A 53 0.41 11.16 2.45
C GLU A 53 1.54 10.87 3.44
N SER A 54 2.16 9.69 3.32
CA SER A 54 3.28 9.30 4.17
C SER A 54 4.53 10.17 3.95
N ALA A 55 4.75 10.72 2.74
CA ALA A 55 5.84 11.65 2.47
C ALA A 55 5.54 13.03 3.06
N VAL A 56 4.29 13.49 2.97
CA VAL A 56 3.83 14.74 3.60
C VAL A 56 3.98 14.68 5.11
N GLU A 57 3.58 13.58 5.75
CA GLU A 57 3.80 13.35 7.19
C GLU A 57 5.29 13.43 7.56
N VAL A 58 6.18 12.88 6.72
CA VAL A 58 7.63 13.02 6.91
C VAL A 58 8.05 14.48 6.83
N ALA A 59 7.59 15.24 5.83
CA ALA A 59 7.91 16.65 5.71
C ALA A 59 7.44 17.46 6.92
N GLU A 60 6.26 17.18 7.46
CA GLU A 60 5.72 17.82 8.68
C GLU A 60 6.57 17.49 9.90
N MET A 61 6.97 16.22 10.09
CA MET A 61 7.88 15.84 11.17
C MET A 61 9.24 16.53 11.05
N MET A 62 9.74 16.71 9.83
CA MET A 62 10.99 17.41 9.57
C MET A 62 10.88 18.91 9.79
N ASP A 63 9.75 19.51 9.45
CA ASP A 63 9.47 20.93 9.66
C ASP A 63 9.42 21.24 11.16
N ALA A 64 8.76 20.39 11.95
CA ALA A 64 8.78 20.46 13.41
C ALA A 64 10.20 20.38 14.01
N CYS A 65 11.15 19.77 13.31
CA CYS A 65 12.56 19.70 13.70
C CYS A 65 13.42 20.89 13.21
N GLY A 66 12.84 21.79 12.40
CA GLY A 66 13.55 22.89 11.73
C GLY A 66 14.40 22.43 10.55
N ALA A 67 14.06 21.30 9.92
CA ALA A 67 14.87 20.63 8.90
C ALA A 67 14.13 20.38 7.57
N ALA A 68 12.90 20.88 7.39
CA ALA A 68 12.13 20.63 6.16
C ALA A 68 12.67 21.38 4.93
N GLY A 69 13.10 22.63 5.08
CA GLY A 69 13.49 23.46 3.94
C GLY A 69 12.36 23.54 2.90
N ASP A 70 12.64 23.14 1.66
CA ASP A 70 11.71 23.08 0.53
C ASP A 70 11.05 21.70 0.33
N LEU A 71 11.25 20.75 1.24
CA LEU A 71 10.87 19.34 1.08
C LEU A 71 9.39 19.15 0.73
N ARG A 72 8.49 19.94 1.31
CA ARG A 72 7.05 19.85 1.00
C ARG A 72 6.77 20.19 -0.47
N ALA A 73 7.37 21.25 -0.99
CA ALA A 73 7.20 21.66 -2.38
C ALA A 73 7.82 20.62 -3.34
N GLU A 74 8.95 20.02 -2.97
CA GLU A 74 9.58 18.95 -3.76
C GLU A 74 8.70 17.68 -3.80
N ILE A 75 8.10 17.29 -2.68
CA ILE A 75 7.14 16.17 -2.63
C ILE A 75 5.93 16.46 -3.52
N ASP A 76 5.33 17.66 -3.40
CA ASP A 76 4.18 18.05 -4.21
C ASP A 76 4.50 18.00 -5.71
N ALA A 77 5.69 18.46 -6.11
CA ALA A 77 6.16 18.37 -7.49
C ALA A 77 6.38 16.91 -7.95
N LEU A 78 7.07 16.08 -7.15
CA LEU A 78 7.38 14.68 -7.46
C LEU A 78 6.12 13.83 -7.65
N PHE A 79 5.09 14.07 -6.84
CA PHE A 79 3.81 13.37 -6.91
C PHE A 79 2.79 14.00 -7.87
N ARG A 80 3.10 15.19 -8.43
CA ARG A 80 2.22 16.03 -9.24
C ARG A 80 0.93 16.46 -8.51
N HIS A 81 1.09 16.89 -7.26
CA HIS A 81 0.01 17.40 -6.44
C HIS A 81 0.02 18.93 -6.45
N GLY A 82 -0.84 19.54 -7.28
CA GLY A 82 -0.98 21.01 -7.37
C GLY A 82 0.19 21.77 -8.03
N THR A 83 1.36 21.15 -8.12
CA THR A 83 2.58 21.71 -8.74
C THR A 83 3.19 20.69 -9.70
N SER A 84 3.81 21.15 -10.79
CA SER A 84 4.57 20.30 -11.71
C SER A 84 6.06 20.63 -11.61
N GLY A 85 6.90 19.59 -11.56
CA GLY A 85 8.35 19.70 -11.70
C GLY A 85 8.86 18.80 -12.82
N ASP A 86 10.17 18.82 -13.04
CA ASP A 86 10.83 17.99 -14.07
C ASP A 86 10.83 16.50 -13.73
N ALA A 87 10.83 16.18 -12.42
CA ALA A 87 10.79 14.81 -11.92
C ALA A 87 9.37 14.34 -11.61
N GLN A 88 9.11 13.04 -11.79
CA GLN A 88 7.81 12.45 -11.53
C GLN A 88 7.92 11.01 -11.04
N ILE A 89 7.11 10.67 -10.05
CA ILE A 89 6.87 9.27 -9.66
C ILE A 89 5.86 8.56 -10.59
N VAL A 90 6.27 7.39 -11.05
CA VAL A 90 5.50 6.39 -11.80
C VAL A 90 5.35 5.14 -10.93
N VAL A 91 4.13 4.63 -10.82
CA VAL A 91 3.82 3.45 -9.99
C VAL A 91 2.92 2.54 -10.79
N HIS A 92 3.22 1.24 -10.77
CA HIS A 92 2.39 0.19 -11.36
C HIS A 92 1.68 -0.62 -10.27
N ASP A 93 0.73 -1.46 -10.67
CA ASP A 93 0.04 -2.33 -9.73
C ASP A 93 1.03 -3.33 -9.13
N PHE A 94 0.88 -3.63 -7.85
CA PHE A 94 1.70 -4.63 -7.18
C PHE A 94 0.94 -5.95 -7.13
N HIS A 95 1.61 -7.02 -7.53
CA HIS A 95 1.02 -8.35 -7.61
C HIS A 95 1.65 -9.26 -6.58
N MET A 96 0.96 -10.34 -6.21
CA MET A 96 1.52 -11.33 -5.29
C MET A 96 2.85 -11.88 -5.83
N GLU A 97 3.78 -12.23 -4.94
CA GLU A 97 5.03 -12.88 -5.38
C GLU A 97 4.70 -14.18 -6.13
N GLY A 98 5.24 -14.32 -7.36
CA GLY A 98 4.92 -15.44 -8.24
C GLY A 98 3.58 -15.33 -8.99
N ALA A 99 2.93 -14.17 -9.01
CA ALA A 99 1.61 -13.98 -9.59
C ALA A 99 1.49 -14.42 -11.05
N GLU A 100 2.51 -14.24 -11.88
CA GLU A 100 2.46 -14.66 -13.28
C GLU A 100 2.22 -16.17 -13.42
N LYS A 101 3.02 -16.99 -12.72
CA LYS A 101 2.85 -18.44 -12.72
C LYS A 101 1.53 -18.86 -12.09
N MET A 102 1.19 -18.25 -10.94
CA MET A 102 -0.10 -18.54 -10.27
C MET A 102 -1.29 -18.23 -11.18
N ARG A 103 -1.22 -17.12 -11.93
CA ARG A 103 -2.27 -16.71 -12.87
C ARG A 103 -2.41 -17.71 -14.01
N GLU A 104 -1.31 -18.19 -14.58
CA GLU A 104 -1.35 -19.23 -15.60
C GLU A 104 -1.99 -20.53 -15.06
N ASP A 105 -1.53 -20.98 -13.90
CA ASP A 105 -2.03 -22.19 -13.25
C ASP A 105 -3.53 -22.07 -12.93
N TRP A 106 -3.96 -20.95 -12.33
CA TRP A 106 -5.37 -20.72 -12.00
C TRP A 106 -6.24 -20.58 -13.23
N ARG A 107 -5.80 -19.87 -14.28
CA ARG A 107 -6.56 -19.79 -15.54
C ARG A 107 -6.78 -21.14 -16.17
N ARG A 108 -5.81 -22.06 -16.06
CA ARG A 108 -5.97 -23.43 -16.52
C ARG A 108 -7.00 -24.17 -15.69
N LEU A 109 -6.85 -24.18 -14.36
CA LEU A 109 -7.76 -24.90 -13.48
C LEU A 109 -9.20 -24.41 -13.56
N LEU A 110 -9.42 -23.09 -13.63
CA LEU A 110 -10.75 -22.48 -13.78
C LEU A 110 -11.43 -22.84 -15.10
N ARG A 111 -10.64 -23.06 -16.17
CA ARG A 111 -11.15 -23.47 -17.48
C ARG A 111 -11.41 -24.98 -17.55
N ASP A 112 -10.54 -25.78 -16.95
CA ASP A 112 -10.58 -27.23 -17.05
C ASP A 112 -11.59 -27.85 -16.07
N TYR A 113 -11.91 -27.15 -14.97
CA TYR A 113 -12.83 -27.62 -13.91
C TYR A 113 -13.88 -26.56 -13.48
N PRO A 114 -14.63 -25.95 -14.41
CA PRO A 114 -15.56 -24.86 -14.11
C PRO A 114 -16.75 -25.29 -13.22
N GLU A 115 -17.05 -26.58 -13.14
CA GLU A 115 -18.10 -27.14 -12.29
C GLU A 115 -17.69 -27.30 -10.82
N ILE A 116 -16.39 -27.26 -10.51
CA ILE A 116 -15.84 -27.46 -9.16
C ILE A 116 -15.15 -26.19 -8.65
N LEU A 117 -14.55 -25.39 -9.54
CA LEU A 117 -13.71 -24.25 -9.17
C LEU A 117 -14.18 -22.96 -9.86
N ARG A 118 -14.37 -21.91 -9.06
CA ARG A 118 -14.73 -20.57 -9.51
C ARG A 118 -13.70 -19.55 -9.03
N THR A 119 -13.72 -18.36 -9.66
CA THR A 119 -12.85 -17.23 -9.31
C THR A 119 -12.99 -16.84 -7.83
N GLU A 120 -14.19 -16.96 -7.26
CA GLU A 120 -14.46 -16.67 -5.86
C GLU A 120 -13.73 -17.64 -4.91
N ASP A 121 -13.60 -18.91 -5.29
CA ASP A 121 -12.91 -19.93 -4.49
C ASP A 121 -11.41 -19.61 -4.39
N VAL A 122 -10.80 -19.17 -5.49
CA VAL A 122 -9.40 -18.70 -5.51
C VAL A 122 -9.23 -17.50 -4.59
N LEU A 123 -10.16 -16.54 -4.65
CA LEU A 123 -10.13 -15.36 -3.79
C LEU A 123 -10.23 -15.72 -2.29
N GLU A 124 -11.03 -16.74 -1.93
CA GLU A 124 -11.19 -17.21 -0.56
C GLU A 124 -9.91 -17.82 0.04
N LEU A 125 -9.01 -18.35 -0.79
CA LEU A 125 -7.69 -18.82 -0.32
C LEU A 125 -6.89 -17.70 0.34
N TYR A 126 -7.04 -16.47 -0.15
CA TYR A 126 -6.27 -15.31 0.31
C TYR A 126 -7.04 -14.40 1.26
N THR A 127 -8.34 -14.64 1.46
CA THR A 127 -9.23 -13.72 2.18
C THR A 127 -9.97 -14.36 3.34
N THR A 128 -10.48 -13.51 4.22
CA THR A 128 -11.38 -13.88 5.31
C THR A 128 -12.50 -12.86 5.39
N VAL A 129 -13.70 -13.30 5.78
CA VAL A 129 -14.84 -12.41 6.02
C VAL A 129 -14.93 -12.12 7.52
N ARG A 130 -15.00 -10.84 7.88
CA ARG A 130 -15.27 -10.39 9.25
C ARG A 130 -16.65 -9.77 9.33
N TYR A 131 -17.42 -10.28 10.29
CA TYR A 131 -18.74 -9.77 10.66
C TYR A 131 -18.55 -8.72 11.78
N GLN A 132 -19.08 -7.52 11.59
CA GLN A 132 -19.10 -6.48 12.62
C GLN A 132 -20.52 -5.99 12.84
N THR A 133 -20.95 -5.86 14.09
CA THR A 133 -22.23 -5.23 14.45
C THR A 133 -21.97 -4.05 15.39
N LYS A 134 -22.81 -3.01 15.32
CA LYS A 134 -22.78 -1.90 16.28
C LYS A 134 -23.66 -2.31 17.45
N ILE A 135 -23.18 -2.15 18.68
CA ILE A 135 -24.00 -2.34 19.89
C ILE A 135 -24.60 -0.98 20.25
N ASP A 136 -25.90 -0.97 20.52
CA ASP A 136 -26.61 0.17 21.08
C ASP A 136 -26.19 0.36 22.55
N PRO A 137 -25.64 1.52 22.94
CA PRO A 137 -25.10 1.71 24.27
C PRO A 137 -26.17 1.78 25.39
N GLU A 138 -27.43 2.10 25.06
CA GLU A 138 -28.50 2.20 26.05
C GLU A 138 -29.18 0.86 26.32
N THR A 139 -29.33 0.05 25.27
CA THR A 139 -30.05 -1.23 25.33
C THR A 139 -29.13 -2.45 25.40
N GLY A 140 -27.85 -2.30 25.03
CA GLY A 140 -26.88 -3.39 24.97
C GLY A 140 -27.14 -4.39 23.83
N THR A 141 -28.11 -4.14 22.97
CA THR A 141 -28.45 -5.00 21.83
C THR A 141 -27.72 -4.56 20.56
N ALA A 142 -27.66 -5.45 19.56
CA ALA A 142 -27.19 -5.05 18.23
C ALA A 142 -28.13 -3.96 17.67
N ALA A 143 -27.56 -2.85 17.21
CA ALA A 143 -28.31 -1.80 16.54
C ALA A 143 -28.82 -2.33 15.19
N ASP A 144 -30.09 -2.07 14.88
CA ASP A 144 -30.72 -2.51 13.65
C ASP A 144 -29.93 -2.05 12.41
N THR A 145 -29.81 -2.93 11.41
CA THR A 145 -29.08 -2.70 10.13
C THR A 145 -27.58 -2.40 10.25
N SER A 146 -26.95 -2.68 11.39
CA SER A 146 -25.53 -2.35 11.60
C SER A 146 -24.54 -3.46 11.25
N LEU A 147 -25.01 -4.65 10.89
CA LEU A 147 -24.15 -5.76 10.47
C LEU A 147 -23.40 -5.33 9.20
N ARG A 148 -22.07 -5.33 9.26
CA ARG A 148 -21.20 -5.08 8.11
C ARG A 148 -20.30 -6.28 7.87
N ASN A 149 -20.40 -6.85 6.68
CA ASN A 149 -19.58 -7.96 6.22
C ASN A 149 -18.40 -7.42 5.42
N LEU A 150 -17.21 -7.52 5.98
CA LEU A 150 -15.99 -7.01 5.37
C LEU A 150 -15.12 -8.16 4.90
N ARG A 151 -14.87 -8.26 3.59
CA ARG A 151 -13.81 -9.13 3.10
C ARG A 151 -12.46 -8.47 3.37
N LEU A 152 -11.56 -9.23 3.98
CA LEU A 152 -10.22 -8.82 4.35
C LEU A 152 -9.23 -9.75 3.70
N LEU A 153 -8.14 -9.19 3.18
CA LEU A 153 -6.95 -9.96 2.85
C LEU A 153 -6.33 -10.49 4.14
N LYS A 154 -5.87 -11.74 4.12
CA LYS A 154 -5.13 -12.35 5.23
C LYS A 154 -3.80 -11.60 5.48
N GLU A 155 -3.27 -11.77 6.68
CA GLU A 155 -1.90 -11.36 6.98
C GLU A 155 -0.87 -12.27 6.30
N ASN A 156 0.37 -11.81 6.23
CA ASN A 156 1.51 -12.49 5.59
C ASN A 156 1.35 -12.68 4.07
N VAL A 157 0.56 -11.84 3.42
CA VAL A 157 0.53 -11.72 1.96
C VAL A 157 1.54 -10.66 1.53
N THR A 158 2.43 -11.04 0.62
CA THR A 158 3.44 -10.14 0.05
C THR A 158 3.08 -9.78 -1.39
N PHE A 159 3.02 -8.49 -1.66
CA PHE A 159 2.94 -7.93 -3.01
C PHE A 159 4.29 -7.37 -3.42
N ALA A 160 4.67 -7.61 -4.67
CA ALA A 160 5.87 -7.09 -5.31
C ALA A 160 5.51 -6.27 -6.55
N GLY A 161 6.29 -5.24 -6.80
CA GLY A 161 6.14 -4.33 -7.93
C GLY A 161 7.32 -3.37 -7.96
N SER A 162 7.20 -2.29 -8.73
CA SER A 162 8.25 -1.28 -8.88
C SER A 162 7.72 0.14 -8.71
N ILE A 163 8.60 1.02 -8.28
CA ILE A 163 8.44 2.46 -8.38
C ILE A 163 9.46 2.94 -9.41
N GLY A 164 8.99 3.71 -10.39
CA GLY A 164 9.82 4.42 -11.35
C GLY A 164 9.88 5.92 -11.03
N LEU A 165 11.02 6.54 -11.25
CA LEU A 165 11.20 7.99 -11.24
C LEU A 165 11.67 8.46 -12.61
N GLU A 166 10.93 9.40 -13.19
CA GLU A 166 11.38 10.17 -14.35
C GLU A 166 12.21 11.36 -13.88
N ASN A 167 13.34 11.63 -14.55
CA ASN A 167 14.33 12.66 -14.26
C ASN A 167 14.68 12.82 -12.77
N PRO A 168 15.02 11.73 -12.04
CA PRO A 168 15.30 11.83 -10.63
C PRO A 168 16.59 12.63 -10.36
N ALA A 169 16.54 13.46 -9.32
CA ALA A 169 17.72 13.84 -8.57
C ALA A 169 17.96 12.81 -7.45
N PRO A 170 19.20 12.63 -6.96
CA PRO A 170 19.52 11.68 -5.89
C PRO A 170 18.60 11.79 -4.66
N ARG A 171 18.22 13.03 -4.28
CA ARG A 171 17.34 13.31 -3.14
C ARG A 171 15.95 12.67 -3.27
N HIS A 172 15.41 12.53 -4.49
CA HIS A 172 14.07 11.98 -4.69
C HIS A 172 13.97 10.53 -4.20
N TRP A 173 15.00 9.71 -4.40
CA TRP A 173 15.02 8.35 -3.85
C TRP A 173 15.05 8.35 -2.32
N GLY A 174 15.73 9.32 -1.70
CA GLY A 174 15.69 9.52 -0.27
C GLY A 174 14.29 9.84 0.27
N ILE A 175 13.54 10.71 -0.43
CA ILE A 175 12.14 11.01 -0.12
C ILE A 175 11.28 9.74 -0.18
N ILE A 176 11.42 8.95 -1.25
CA ILE A 176 10.69 7.68 -1.41
C ILE A 176 11.06 6.70 -0.28
N ALA A 177 12.34 6.58 0.06
CA ALA A 177 12.80 5.69 1.11
C ALA A 177 12.24 6.08 2.48
N LEU A 178 12.24 7.37 2.83
CA LEU A 178 11.65 7.89 4.06
C LEU A 178 10.14 7.66 4.09
N ALA A 179 9.44 7.94 2.99
CA ALA A 179 8.01 7.71 2.88
C ALA A 179 7.65 6.21 3.03
N LEU A 180 8.36 5.31 2.35
CA LEU A 180 8.17 3.86 2.53
C LEU A 180 8.46 3.42 3.97
N ARG A 181 9.47 4.05 4.61
CA ARG A 181 9.82 3.79 6.00
C ARG A 181 8.82 4.40 6.98
N ASN A 182 8.04 5.41 6.63
CA ASN A 182 6.98 5.96 7.48
C ASN A 182 5.64 5.23 7.26
N LEU A 183 5.38 4.73 6.04
CA LEU A 183 4.14 4.04 5.68
C LEU A 183 3.97 2.72 6.46
N ARG A 184 3.06 2.73 7.44
CA ARG A 184 2.75 1.58 8.32
C ARG A 184 1.36 1.00 8.16
N TYR A 185 0.45 1.74 7.53
CA TYR A 185 -0.94 1.36 7.44
C TYR A 185 -1.51 1.60 6.04
N ALA A 186 -2.32 0.66 5.57
CA ALA A 186 -3.12 0.78 4.36
C ALA A 186 -4.58 0.44 4.65
N GLY A 187 -5.49 0.89 3.78
CA GLY A 187 -6.92 0.64 3.91
C GLY A 187 -7.57 1.41 5.07
N GLY A 188 -8.83 1.06 5.33
CA GLY A 188 -9.66 1.67 6.38
C GLY A 188 -9.64 0.91 7.70
N LYS A 189 -10.38 1.43 8.70
CA LYS A 189 -10.58 0.82 10.03
C LYS A 189 -9.28 0.53 10.81
N ARG A 190 -8.27 1.40 10.65
CA ARG A 190 -6.96 1.33 11.33
C ARG A 190 -7.06 1.22 12.86
N ASN A 191 -8.03 1.92 13.46
CA ASN A 191 -8.29 1.91 14.91
C ASN A 191 -8.92 0.59 15.43
N ARG A 192 -9.09 -0.42 14.56
CA ARG A 192 -9.64 -1.75 14.92
C ARG A 192 -8.65 -2.88 14.63
N GLY A 193 -7.35 -2.57 14.55
CA GLY A 193 -6.28 -3.56 14.36
C GLY A 193 -6.04 -3.99 12.91
N PHE A 194 -6.70 -3.36 11.94
CA PHE A 194 -6.58 -3.70 10.53
C PHE A 194 -5.56 -2.85 9.78
N GLY A 195 -5.03 -3.43 8.71
CA GLY A 195 -4.30 -2.72 7.67
C GLY A 195 -2.85 -2.42 8.00
N LYS A 196 -2.25 -3.04 9.01
CA LYS A 196 -0.82 -2.89 9.28
C LYS A 196 -0.03 -3.51 8.12
N ILE A 197 0.91 -2.75 7.56
CA ILE A 197 1.76 -3.17 6.45
C ILE A 197 3.22 -2.83 6.71
N LYS A 198 4.12 -3.52 6.00
CA LYS A 198 5.54 -3.19 5.91
C LYS A 198 5.89 -2.99 4.46
N CYS A 199 6.50 -1.84 4.14
CA CYS A 199 7.03 -1.56 2.83
C CYS A 199 8.56 -1.61 2.86
N THR A 200 9.17 -2.19 1.83
CA THR A 200 10.62 -2.20 1.65
C THR A 200 10.98 -1.89 0.20
N LEU A 201 11.89 -0.94 -0.01
CA LEU A 201 12.57 -0.71 -1.30
C LEU A 201 13.64 -1.80 -1.48
N GLU A 202 13.75 -2.40 -2.67
CA GLU A 202 14.75 -3.43 -3.00
C GLU A 202 14.81 -4.56 -1.94
N ASN A 203 15.96 -4.73 -1.30
CA ASN A 203 16.13 -5.53 -0.09
C ASN A 203 16.17 -4.62 1.16
N ALA A 204 15.98 -5.22 2.34
CA ALA A 204 15.87 -4.45 3.58
C ALA A 204 17.16 -3.68 3.95
N SER A 205 18.34 -4.16 3.55
CA SER A 205 19.61 -3.49 3.78
C SER A 205 19.74 -2.23 2.93
N ASP A 206 19.44 -2.31 1.64
CA ASP A 206 19.56 -1.19 0.70
C ASP A 206 18.58 -0.06 1.09
N HIS A 207 17.37 -0.43 1.50
CA HIS A 207 16.39 0.53 2.04
C HIS A 207 16.89 1.23 3.30
N ALA A 208 17.46 0.49 4.26
CA ALA A 208 17.97 1.06 5.50
C ALA A 208 19.12 2.06 5.24
N THR A 209 20.07 1.68 4.39
CA THR A 209 21.20 2.54 4.01
C THR A 209 20.73 3.85 3.37
N LEU A 210 19.75 3.78 2.46
CA LEU A 210 19.21 4.99 1.82
C LEU A 210 18.50 5.91 2.81
N VAL A 211 17.72 5.36 3.75
CA VAL A 211 17.08 6.12 4.82
C VAL A 211 18.13 6.82 5.69
N GLU A 212 19.16 6.09 6.14
CA GLU A 212 20.21 6.65 6.99
C GLU A 212 20.98 7.78 6.32
N ASN A 213 21.37 7.59 5.05
CA ASN A 213 22.07 8.62 4.29
C ASN A 213 21.21 9.88 4.13
N THR A 214 19.93 9.70 3.79
CA THR A 214 18.99 10.82 3.63
C THR A 214 18.79 11.58 4.94
N MET A 215 18.64 10.87 6.07
CA MET A 215 18.50 11.50 7.39
C MET A 215 19.76 12.29 7.80
N LYS A 216 20.96 11.80 7.44
CA LYS A 216 22.23 12.51 7.67
C LYS A 216 22.33 13.78 6.83
N GLU A 217 22.04 13.69 5.54
CA GLU A 217 22.04 14.84 4.61
C GLU A 217 21.07 15.93 5.07
N MET A 218 19.92 15.55 5.62
CA MET A 218 18.91 16.47 6.12
C MET A 218 19.19 16.97 7.57
N GLY A 219 20.35 16.67 8.14
CA GLY A 219 20.79 17.24 9.43
C GLY A 219 20.12 16.66 10.68
N LEU A 220 19.36 15.57 10.56
CA LEU A 220 18.67 14.93 11.69
C LEU A 220 19.59 14.03 12.53
N CYS A 221 20.72 13.60 11.98
CA CYS A 221 21.62 12.64 12.64
C CYS A 221 22.62 13.28 13.65
N ASN A 222 22.54 14.60 13.88
CA ASN A 222 23.46 15.35 14.76
C ASN A 222 22.80 15.90 16.04
N ARG A 223 21.78 15.23 16.59
CA ARG A 223 21.28 15.53 17.95
C ARG A 223 21.45 14.33 18.88
N SER A 224 22.71 13.94 19.07
CA SER A 224 23.12 13.26 20.30
C SER A 224 23.23 14.31 21.41
N LYS A 225 22.24 14.36 22.29
CA LYS A 225 22.42 14.83 23.67
C LYS A 225 21.89 13.75 24.60
#